data_AF-A0A1R3RM82-F1
#
_entry.id   AF-A0A1R3RM82-F1
#
_cell.length_a   1.000
_cell.length_b   1.000
_cell.length_c   1.000
_cell.angle_alpha   90.00
_cell.angle_beta   90.00
_cell.angle_gamma   90.00
#
_symmetry.space_group_name_H-M   'P 1'
#
loop_
_entity.id
_entity.type
_entity.pdbx_description
1 polymer ?
#
loop_
_entity_poly.entity_id
_entity_poly.type
_entity_poly.pdbx_seq_one_letter_code
_entity_poly.pdbx_strand_id
1 'polypeptide(L)'
;ALYSAIELVILVFLTFHVYRGLYFWSLLISTGLGIIPQALGLLLKYFMLAPIWIPVTLSTMGWAIMVTGQSVVLYSRLHLLTCNKKVLRFVRYMIITDAIVLQIPQIILSYGAVYGGFQYSYIYNIWAKVQLTGFFVQEIIISTIFIVQTFRLLHLYPHRSKRRTTIMEQLLVINTLIILMDISLLALEYMDLFILQTVLKTFFYTVKLKLEFAVLSRLVSFVHYDPELGSS
;
A
#
# COMPACT_ATOMS: atom_id res chain seq x y z
N ALA A 1 -10.06 -3.46 -10.72
CA ALA A 1 -9.78 -2.52 -9.61
C ALA A 1 -11.06 -2.12 -8.87
N LEU A 2 -12.03 -1.43 -9.51
CA LEU A 2 -13.25 -0.96 -8.83
C LEU A 2 -14.06 -2.08 -8.16
N TYR A 3 -14.40 -3.16 -8.88
CA TYR A 3 -15.08 -4.33 -8.30
C TYR A 3 -14.33 -4.87 -7.07
N SER A 4 -13.03 -5.10 -7.22
CA SER A 4 -12.17 -5.62 -6.17
C SER A 4 -12.01 -4.67 -4.98
N ALA A 5 -12.07 -3.36 -5.19
CA ALA A 5 -12.03 -2.35 -4.15
C ALA A 5 -13.35 -2.32 -3.36
N ILE A 6 -14.49 -2.36 -4.05
CA ILE A 6 -15.82 -2.44 -3.42
C ILE A 6 -15.94 -3.73 -2.61
N GLU A 7 -15.54 -4.86 -3.20
CA GLU A 7 -15.48 -6.14 -2.51
C GLU A 7 -14.61 -6.07 -1.26
N LEU A 8 -13.41 -5.47 -1.34
CA LEU A 8 -12.54 -5.30 -0.18
C LEU A 8 -13.17 -4.39 0.89
N VAL A 9 -13.82 -3.29 0.51
CA VAL A 9 -14.54 -2.42 1.46
C VAL A 9 -15.61 -3.22 2.21
N ILE A 10 -16.42 -3.99 1.48
CA ILE A 10 -17.46 -4.84 2.08
C ILE A 10 -16.83 -5.87 3.04
N LEU A 11 -15.79 -6.58 2.59
CA LEU A 11 -15.09 -7.58 3.41
C LEU A 11 -14.48 -6.97 4.67
N VAL A 12 -13.94 -5.75 4.59
CA VAL A 12 -13.39 -5.01 5.74
C VAL A 12 -14.49 -4.70 6.75
N PHE A 13 -15.64 -4.20 6.32
CA PHE A 13 -16.78 -3.97 7.23
C PHE A 13 -17.33 -5.26 7.84
N LEU A 14 -17.33 -6.37 7.09
CA LEU A 14 -17.81 -7.67 7.60
C LEU A 14 -16.84 -8.33 8.59
N THR A 15 -15.54 -8.05 8.49
CA THR A 15 -14.51 -8.75 9.28
C THR A 15 -14.12 -8.00 10.55
N PHE A 16 -14.17 -6.67 10.55
CA PHE A 16 -13.79 -5.87 11.71
C PHE A 16 -14.99 -5.47 12.57
N HIS A 17 -15.10 -6.07 13.76
CA HIS A 17 -16.07 -5.63 14.79
C HIS A 17 -15.55 -4.47 15.67
N VAL A 18 -14.27 -4.11 15.58
CA VAL A 18 -13.65 -3.03 16.37
C VAL A 18 -12.98 -2.00 15.44
N TYR A 19 -13.64 -0.85 15.27
CA TYR A 19 -13.27 0.22 14.33
C TYR A 19 -12.16 1.17 14.81
N ARG A 20 -11.34 0.78 15.80
CA ARG A 20 -10.39 1.70 16.48
C ARG A 20 -8.92 1.53 16.07
N GLY A 21 -8.56 0.49 15.32
CA GLY A 21 -7.17 0.24 14.94
C GLY A 21 -6.70 1.13 13.79
N LEU A 22 -5.46 1.65 13.87
CA LEU A 22 -4.79 2.37 12.76
C LEU A 22 -4.83 1.57 11.45
N TYR A 23 -4.73 0.24 11.54
CA TYR A 23 -4.84 -0.67 10.40
C TYR A 23 -6.19 -0.58 9.69
N PHE A 24 -7.29 -0.57 10.45
CA PHE A 24 -8.64 -0.52 9.88
C PHE A 24 -8.82 0.76 9.07
N TRP A 25 -8.46 1.90 9.67
CA TRP A 25 -8.54 3.20 9.02
C TRP A 25 -7.60 3.29 7.82
N SER A 26 -6.35 2.81 7.92
CA SER A 26 -5.44 2.83 6.77
C SER A 26 -5.95 1.97 5.63
N LEU A 27 -6.49 0.77 5.90
CA LEU A 27 -7.02 -0.12 4.87
C LEU A 27 -8.29 0.46 4.22
N LEU A 28 -9.21 0.98 5.03
CA LEU A 28 -10.46 1.58 4.54
C LEU A 28 -10.20 2.84 3.73
N ILE A 29 -9.34 3.74 4.23
CA ILE A 29 -8.99 4.99 3.54
C ILE A 29 -8.23 4.69 2.23
N SER A 30 -7.26 3.77 2.24
CA SER A 30 -6.54 3.39 1.01
C SER A 30 -7.47 2.85 -0.06
N THR A 31 -8.46 2.06 0.34
CA THR A 31 -9.35 1.37 -0.59
C THR A 31 -10.48 2.29 -1.05
N GLY A 32 -11.15 2.95 -0.12
CA GLY A 32 -12.30 3.81 -0.38
C GLY A 32 -11.92 5.17 -0.94
N LEU A 33 -10.87 5.81 -0.41
CA LEU A 33 -10.44 7.16 -0.82
C LEU A 33 -9.17 7.16 -1.69
N GLY A 34 -8.48 6.03 -1.81
CA GLY A 34 -7.35 5.88 -2.74
C GLY A 34 -7.75 5.23 -4.06
N ILE A 35 -8.03 3.92 -4.03
CA ILE A 35 -8.26 3.12 -5.25
C ILE A 35 -9.50 3.59 -6.03
N ILE A 36 -10.61 3.87 -5.34
CA ILE A 36 -11.86 4.26 -6.02
C ILE A 36 -11.70 5.62 -6.74
N PRO A 37 -11.25 6.71 -6.08
CA PRO A 37 -10.98 7.98 -6.77
C PRO A 37 -9.94 7.86 -7.87
N GLN A 38 -8.88 7.07 -7.66
CA GLN A 38 -7.86 6.82 -8.69
C GLN A 38 -8.46 6.19 -9.95
N ALA A 39 -9.25 5.13 -9.79
CA ALA A 39 -9.86 4.41 -10.89
C ALA A 39 -10.95 5.26 -11.60
N LEU A 40 -11.76 6.01 -10.84
CA LEU A 40 -12.75 6.93 -11.39
C LEU A 40 -12.09 8.08 -12.15
N GLY A 41 -11.04 8.69 -11.60
CA GLY A 41 -10.27 9.72 -12.28
C GLY A 41 -9.68 9.23 -13.60
N LEU A 42 -9.16 8.00 -13.63
CA LEU A 42 -8.63 7.41 -14.86
C LEU A 42 -9.73 7.19 -15.91
N LEU A 43 -10.90 6.67 -15.51
CA LEU A 43 -12.04 6.46 -16.40
C LEU A 43 -12.56 7.78 -16.97
N LEU A 44 -12.79 8.78 -16.11
CA LEU A 44 -13.28 10.09 -16.54
C LEU A 44 -12.30 10.78 -17.49
N LYS A 45 -10.98 10.62 -17.26
CA LYS A 45 -9.93 11.14 -18.14
C LYS A 45 -9.94 10.42 -19.51
N TYR A 46 -10.04 9.10 -19.50
CA TYR A 46 -9.98 8.29 -20.73
C TYR A 46 -11.20 8.49 -21.63
N PHE A 47 -12.40 8.53 -21.04
CA PHE A 47 -13.64 8.71 -21.79
C PHE A 47 -14.03 10.19 -21.99
N MET A 48 -13.21 11.14 -21.52
CA MET A 48 -13.46 12.58 -21.61
C MET A 48 -14.84 13.01 -21.09
N LEU A 49 -15.32 12.35 -20.02
CA LEU A 49 -16.69 12.52 -19.51
C LEU A 49 -16.87 13.74 -18.59
N ALA A 50 -15.78 14.41 -18.22
CA ALA A 50 -15.80 15.52 -17.28
C ALA A 50 -14.72 16.58 -17.63
N PRO A 51 -14.89 17.84 -17.18
CA PRO A 51 -13.85 18.85 -17.26
C PRO A 51 -12.52 18.35 -16.69
N ILE A 52 -11.41 18.60 -17.39
CA ILE A 52 -10.10 17.99 -17.12
C ILE A 52 -9.58 18.15 -15.67
N TRP A 53 -10.00 19.19 -14.96
CA TRP A 53 -9.65 19.39 -13.56
C TRP A 53 -10.24 18.32 -12.63
N ILE A 54 -11.43 17.77 -12.94
CA ILE A 54 -12.07 16.73 -12.11
C ILE A 54 -11.29 15.41 -12.16
N PRO A 55 -11.00 14.81 -13.33
CA PRO A 55 -10.18 13.60 -13.42
C PRO A 55 -8.78 13.78 -12.82
N VAL A 56 -8.14 14.92 -13.05
CA VAL A 56 -6.78 15.20 -12.55
C VAL A 56 -6.75 15.28 -11.03
N THR A 57 -7.73 15.95 -10.42
CA THR A 57 -7.86 16.04 -8.96
C THR A 57 -8.10 14.66 -8.36
N LEU A 58 -9.06 13.90 -8.92
CA LEU A 58 -9.41 12.57 -8.42
C LEU A 58 -8.25 11.58 -8.54
N SER A 59 -7.54 11.56 -9.66
CA SER A 59 -6.36 10.70 -9.82
C SER A 59 -5.20 11.15 -8.94
N THR A 60 -4.91 12.44 -8.85
CA THR A 60 -3.78 12.91 -8.02
C THR A 60 -4.02 12.61 -6.54
N MET A 61 -5.23 12.91 -6.05
CA MET A 61 -5.62 12.63 -4.66
C MET A 61 -5.71 11.13 -4.39
N GLY A 62 -6.34 10.37 -5.30
CA GLY A 62 -6.47 8.92 -5.20
C GLY A 62 -5.11 8.23 -5.13
N TRP A 63 -4.17 8.62 -6.00
CA TRP A 63 -2.78 8.16 -5.96
C TRP A 63 -2.12 8.48 -4.61
N ALA A 64 -2.20 9.73 -4.15
CA ALA A 64 -1.55 10.15 -2.92
C ALA A 64 -2.02 9.34 -1.70
N ILE A 65 -3.33 9.14 -1.59
CA ILE A 65 -3.95 8.37 -0.51
C ILE A 65 -3.61 6.89 -0.63
N MET A 66 -3.63 6.33 -1.84
CA MET A 66 -3.37 4.90 -2.09
C MET A 66 -1.95 4.50 -1.70
N VAL A 67 -0.93 5.27 -2.11
CA VAL A 67 0.48 4.95 -1.85
C VAL A 67 0.84 5.15 -0.38
N THR A 68 0.42 6.27 0.19
CA THR A 68 0.66 6.57 1.61
C THR A 68 -0.05 5.55 2.49
N GLY A 69 -1.29 5.21 2.14
CA GLY A 69 -2.08 4.25 2.88
C GLY A 69 -1.51 2.83 2.83
N GLN A 70 -1.00 2.38 1.69
CA GLN A 70 -0.28 1.10 1.57
C GLN A 70 0.94 1.05 2.49
N SER A 71 1.71 2.14 2.55
CA SER A 71 2.88 2.25 3.43
C SER A 71 2.48 2.15 4.91
N VAL A 72 1.36 2.77 5.28
CA VAL A 72 0.81 2.70 6.65
C VAL A 72 0.26 1.31 6.99
N VAL A 73 -0.28 0.56 6.01
CA VAL A 73 -0.71 -0.83 6.20
C VAL A 73 0.49 -1.72 6.51
N LEU A 74 1.58 -1.61 5.74
CA LEU A 74 2.84 -2.33 6.00
C LEU A 74 3.43 -1.98 7.37
N TYR A 75 3.44 -0.69 7.72
CA TYR A 75 3.83 -0.23 9.05
C TYR A 75 2.97 -0.83 10.17
N SER A 76 1.65 -0.87 9.99
CA SER A 76 0.72 -1.43 10.97
C SER A 76 0.98 -2.92 11.20
N ARG A 77 1.34 -3.68 10.16
CA ARG A 77 1.78 -5.07 10.30
C ARG A 77 3.09 -5.20 11.04
N LEU A 78 4.08 -4.38 10.66
CA LEU A 78 5.37 -4.37 11.34
C LEU A 78 5.20 -4.08 12.84
N HIS A 79 4.29 -3.16 13.20
CA HIS A 79 3.96 -2.83 14.59
C HIS A 79 3.45 -4.04 15.39
N LEU A 80 2.69 -4.95 14.77
CA LEU A 80 2.19 -6.16 15.42
C LEU A 80 3.29 -7.21 15.64
N LEU A 81 4.37 -7.21 14.85
CA LEU A 81 5.46 -8.18 14.95
C LEU A 81 6.67 -7.68 15.75
N THR A 82 6.93 -6.37 15.78
CA THR A 82 8.11 -5.81 16.45
C THR A 82 7.76 -5.03 17.71
N CYS A 83 8.42 -5.36 18.82
CA CYS A 83 8.35 -4.58 20.05
C CYS A 83 9.36 -3.41 20.07
N ASN A 84 10.26 -3.33 19.08
CA ASN A 84 11.30 -2.30 19.06
C ASN A 84 10.74 -0.94 18.60
N LYS A 85 10.44 -0.08 19.59
CA LYS A 85 9.87 1.26 19.38
C LYS A 85 10.78 2.18 18.55
N LYS A 86 12.11 1.99 18.53
CA LYS A 86 13.03 2.84 17.76
C LYS A 86 12.86 2.62 16.26
N VAL A 87 12.85 1.36 15.83
CA VAL A 87 12.64 0.97 14.42
C VAL A 87 11.28 1.44 13.94
N LEU A 88 10.25 1.22 14.77
CA LEU A 88 8.89 1.66 14.44
C LEU A 88 8.82 3.18 14.26
N ARG A 89 9.43 3.96 15.16
CA ARG A 89 9.44 5.42 15.07
C ARG A 89 10.20 5.90 13.82
N PHE A 90 11.31 5.26 13.49
CA PHE A 90 12.07 5.54 12.26
C PHE A 90 11.20 5.32 11.01
N VAL A 91 10.54 4.16 10.89
CA VAL A 91 9.68 3.85 9.75
C VAL A 91 8.53 4.85 9.64
N ARG A 92 7.91 5.22 10.77
CA ARG A 92 6.84 6.23 10.77
C ARG A 92 7.34 7.59 10.27
N TYR A 93 8.50 8.05 10.71
CA TYR A 93 9.04 9.33 10.25
C TYR A 93 9.39 9.30 8.76
N MET A 94 9.98 8.22 8.28
CA MET A 94 10.24 8.01 6.85
C MET A 94 8.95 8.14 6.02
N ILE A 95 7.88 7.42 6.39
CA ILE A 95 6.58 7.50 5.69
C ILE A 95 6.04 8.94 5.66
N ILE A 96 6.13 9.67 6.77
CA ILE A 96 5.62 11.05 6.84
C ILE A 96 6.46 11.99 5.96
N THR A 97 7.78 11.88 6.03
CA THR A 97 8.69 12.70 5.24
C THR A 97 8.50 12.44 3.75
N ASP A 98 8.44 11.19 3.33
CA ASP A 98 8.24 10.81 1.93
C ASP A 98 6.86 11.24 1.43
N ALA A 99 5.81 11.08 2.24
CA ALA A 99 4.48 11.57 1.91
C ALA A 99 4.44 13.08 1.67
N ILE A 100 5.25 13.88 2.37
CA ILE A 100 5.29 15.34 2.17
C ILE A 100 6.18 15.68 0.96
N VAL A 101 7.41 15.18 0.96
CA VAL A 101 8.44 15.53 -0.03
C VAL A 101 8.08 15.03 -1.43
N LEU A 102 7.47 13.85 -1.53
CA LEU A 102 7.12 13.25 -2.83
C LEU A 102 5.73 13.64 -3.31
N GLN A 103 4.74 13.89 -2.43
CA GLN A 103 3.38 14.20 -2.88
C GLN A 103 3.17 15.67 -3.25
N ILE A 104 3.79 16.62 -2.53
CA ILE A 104 3.59 18.04 -2.80
C ILE A 104 4.02 18.40 -4.24
N PRO A 105 5.24 18.06 -4.69
CA PRO A 105 5.65 18.40 -6.06
C PRO A 105 4.84 17.61 -7.10
N GLN A 106 4.40 16.38 -6.79
CA GLN A 106 3.52 15.61 -7.67
C GLN A 106 2.21 16.34 -7.93
N ILE A 107 1.59 16.93 -6.91
CA ILE A 107 0.34 17.71 -7.07
C ILE A 107 0.60 18.90 -8.00
N ILE A 108 1.64 19.68 -7.73
CA ILE A 108 2.00 20.87 -8.52
C ILE A 108 2.24 20.48 -9.98
N LEU A 109 3.02 19.44 -10.23
CA LEU A 109 3.36 18.98 -11.58
C LEU A 109 2.18 18.34 -12.30
N SER A 110 1.26 17.66 -11.60
CA SER A 110 0.02 17.13 -12.20
C SER A 110 -0.84 18.25 -12.79
N TYR A 111 -1.06 19.34 -12.06
CA TYR A 111 -1.81 20.50 -12.59
C TYR A 111 -0.98 21.28 -13.62
N GLY A 112 0.32 21.42 -13.39
CA GLY A 112 1.24 22.04 -14.33
C GLY A 112 1.26 21.33 -15.69
N ALA A 113 1.23 20.01 -15.74
CA ALA A 113 1.19 19.25 -16.99
C ALA A 113 -0.11 19.45 -17.79
N VAL A 114 -1.19 19.89 -17.13
CA VAL A 114 -2.50 20.14 -17.76
C VAL A 114 -2.62 21.57 -18.24
N TYR A 115 -2.13 22.54 -17.46
CA TYR A 115 -2.34 23.97 -17.72
C TYR A 115 -1.08 24.75 -18.13
N GLY A 116 0.11 24.22 -17.84
CA GLY A 116 1.40 24.90 -17.99
C GLY A 116 2.15 24.60 -19.30
N GLY A 117 1.59 23.76 -20.18
CA GLY A 117 2.18 23.43 -21.48
C GLY A 117 3.31 22.39 -21.44
N PHE A 118 4.01 22.22 -22.57
CA PHE A 118 4.91 21.09 -22.82
C PHE A 118 6.06 20.93 -21.82
N GLN A 119 6.64 22.04 -21.35
CA GLN A 119 7.75 22.01 -20.39
C GLN A 119 7.34 21.33 -19.07
N TYR A 120 6.12 21.59 -18.59
CA TYR A 120 5.61 20.97 -17.37
C TYR A 120 5.33 19.48 -17.57
N SER A 121 4.83 19.07 -18.75
CA SER A 121 4.64 17.64 -19.06
C SER A 121 5.96 16.87 -19.08
N TYR A 122 7.03 17.48 -19.60
CA TYR A 122 8.37 16.89 -19.58
C TYR A 122 8.90 16.72 -18.15
N ILE A 123 8.81 17.76 -17.32
CA ILE A 123 9.23 17.72 -15.91
C ILE A 123 8.38 16.71 -15.12
N TYR A 124 7.08 16.64 -15.38
CA TYR A 124 6.17 15.66 -14.77
C TYR A 124 6.62 14.23 -15.03
N ASN A 125 7.01 13.88 -16.28
CA ASN A 125 7.45 12.51 -16.59
C ASN A 125 8.76 12.12 -15.87
N ILE A 126 9.70 13.05 -15.75
CA ILE A 126 10.94 12.81 -14.97
C ILE A 126 10.59 12.65 -13.50
N TRP A 127 9.76 13.55 -12.97
CA TRP A 127 9.37 13.51 -11.56
C TRP A 127 8.57 12.25 -11.22
N ALA A 128 7.69 11.78 -12.11
CA ALA A 128 6.93 10.54 -11.91
C ALA A 128 7.85 9.32 -11.72
N LYS A 129 8.93 9.24 -12.50
CA LYS A 129 9.99 8.22 -12.33
C LYS A 129 10.66 8.32 -10.97
N VAL A 130 11.05 9.54 -10.57
CA VAL A 130 11.68 9.80 -9.25
C VAL A 130 10.73 9.46 -8.11
N GLN A 131 9.46 9.88 -8.21
CA GLN A 131 8.43 9.66 -7.20
C GLN A 131 8.17 8.17 -7.01
N LEU A 132 7.99 7.43 -8.10
CA LEU A 132 7.76 5.99 -8.06
C LEU A 132 8.96 5.24 -7.47
N THR A 133 10.18 5.65 -7.84
CA THR A 133 11.42 5.09 -7.29
C THR A 133 11.54 5.38 -5.79
N GLY A 134 11.21 6.59 -5.34
CA GLY A 134 11.23 6.96 -3.92
C GLY A 134 10.31 6.07 -3.08
N PHE A 135 9.04 5.92 -3.50
CA PHE A 135 8.10 5.03 -2.81
C PHE A 135 8.50 3.57 -2.89
N PHE A 136 9.08 3.12 -4.00
CA PHE A 136 9.61 1.77 -4.12
C PHE A 136 10.73 1.49 -3.11
N VAL A 137 11.70 2.41 -2.97
CA VAL A 137 12.77 2.29 -1.98
C VAL A 137 12.18 2.26 -0.56
N GLN A 138 11.20 3.11 -0.27
CA GLN A 138 10.49 3.12 1.00
C GLN A 138 9.82 1.76 1.29
N GLU A 139 9.09 1.19 0.32
CA GLU A 139 8.45 -0.13 0.45
C GLU A 139 9.49 -1.23 0.67
N ILE A 140 10.61 -1.25 -0.07
CA ILE A 140 11.71 -2.19 0.14
C ILE A 140 12.28 -2.11 1.55
N ILE A 141 12.50 -0.91 2.08
CA ILE A 141 13.04 -0.73 3.43
C ILE A 141 12.10 -1.35 4.46
N ILE A 142 10.79 -1.04 4.38
CA ILE A 142 9.78 -1.59 5.30
C ILE A 142 9.71 -3.11 5.19
N SER A 143 9.65 -3.63 3.96
CA SER A 143 9.59 -5.05 3.66
C SER A 143 10.84 -5.81 4.12
N THR A 144 12.03 -5.23 4.00
CA THR A 144 13.29 -5.83 4.46
C THR A 144 13.32 -5.92 5.98
N ILE A 145 12.96 -4.83 6.67
CA ILE A 145 12.86 -4.83 8.15
C ILE A 145 11.86 -5.91 8.60
N PHE A 146 10.71 -6.01 7.92
CA PHE A 146 9.70 -7.02 8.20
C PHE A 146 10.23 -8.45 8.04
N ILE A 147 10.92 -8.76 6.93
CA ILE A 147 11.49 -10.08 6.66
C ILE A 147 12.51 -10.45 7.74
N VAL A 148 13.45 -9.55 8.05
CA VAL A 148 14.50 -9.80 9.05
C VAL A 148 13.90 -10.10 10.43
N GLN A 149 12.87 -9.35 10.84
CA GLN A 149 12.23 -9.59 12.14
C GLN A 149 11.42 -10.89 12.16
N THR A 150 10.76 -11.23 11.04
CA THR A 150 10.05 -12.51 10.91
C THR A 150 11.02 -13.69 11.00
N PHE A 151 12.16 -13.65 10.30
CA PHE A 151 13.20 -14.68 10.40
C PHE A 151 13.78 -14.80 11.81
N ARG A 152 14.06 -13.66 12.46
CA ARG A 152 14.54 -13.65 13.85
C ARG A 152 13.54 -14.30 14.80
N LEU A 153 12.25 -14.01 14.64
CA LEU A 153 11.17 -14.61 15.45
C LEU A 153 11.08 -16.13 15.21
N LEU A 154 11.18 -16.56 13.95
CA LEU A 154 11.14 -17.96 13.57
C LEU A 154 12.33 -18.75 14.12
N HIS A 155 13.52 -18.16 14.09
CA HIS A 155 14.74 -18.78 14.61
C HIS A 155 14.78 -18.83 16.15
N LEU A 156 14.23 -17.81 16.84
CA LEU A 156 14.19 -17.80 18.31
C LEU A 156 13.19 -18.82 18.90
N TYR A 157 12.13 -19.15 18.16
CA TYR A 157 11.05 -20.02 18.66
C TYR A 157 10.73 -21.20 17.71
N PRO A 158 11.71 -22.09 17.44
CA PRO A 158 11.54 -23.20 16.48
C PRO A 158 10.54 -24.27 16.96
N HIS A 159 10.23 -24.33 18.26
CA HIS A 159 9.34 -25.33 18.87
C HIS A 159 7.89 -24.86 19.10
N ARG A 160 7.51 -23.65 18.65
CA ARG A 160 6.09 -23.27 18.67
C ARG A 160 5.30 -24.02 17.60
N SER A 161 4.02 -24.28 17.88
CA SER A 161 3.06 -25.00 17.03
C SER A 161 3.32 -24.84 15.52
N LYS A 162 3.40 -25.96 14.78
CA LYS A 162 3.61 -26.00 13.31
C LYS A 162 2.76 -24.98 12.56
N ARG A 163 1.55 -24.72 13.05
CA ARG A 163 0.60 -23.74 12.51
C ARG A 163 1.13 -22.30 12.52
N ARG A 164 1.88 -21.87 13.54
CA ARG A 164 2.50 -20.52 13.61
C ARG A 164 3.61 -20.35 12.58
N THR A 165 4.45 -21.36 12.41
CA THR A 165 5.51 -21.35 11.39
C THR A 165 4.93 -21.22 9.99
N THR A 166 3.89 -21.98 9.65
CA THR A 166 3.22 -21.89 8.35
C THR A 166 2.66 -20.49 8.07
N ILE A 167 2.13 -19.79 9.08
CA ILE A 167 1.62 -18.42 8.90
C ILE A 167 2.77 -17.45 8.65
N MET A 168 3.88 -17.58 9.39
CA MET A 168 5.08 -16.76 9.21
C MET A 168 5.69 -16.97 7.80
N GLU A 169 5.68 -18.20 7.30
CA GLU A 169 6.06 -18.49 5.91
C GLU A 169 5.10 -17.83 4.89
N GLN A 170 3.79 -17.91 5.10
CA GLN A 170 2.81 -17.23 4.25
C GLN A 170 3.02 -15.70 4.24
N LEU A 171 3.32 -15.11 5.40
CA LEU A 171 3.65 -13.69 5.55
C LEU A 171 4.89 -13.31 4.71
N LEU A 172 5.91 -14.17 4.67
CA LEU A 172 7.12 -13.97 3.86
C LEU A 172 6.83 -14.08 2.35
N VAL A 173 6.06 -15.09 1.94
CA VAL A 173 5.67 -15.25 0.52
C VAL A 173 4.91 -14.02 0.04
N ILE A 174 3.94 -13.53 0.81
CA ILE A 174 3.14 -12.37 0.43
C ILE A 174 3.99 -11.11 0.34
N ASN A 175 4.88 -10.87 1.31
CA ASN A 175 5.78 -9.73 1.26
C ASN A 175 6.74 -9.81 0.05
N THR A 176 7.16 -11.00 -0.34
CA THR A 176 7.97 -11.22 -1.57
C THR A 176 7.17 -10.89 -2.83
N LEU A 177 5.91 -11.31 -2.91
CA LEU A 177 5.02 -10.96 -4.02
C LEU A 177 4.78 -9.45 -4.15
N ILE A 178 4.69 -8.73 -3.03
CA ILE A 178 4.57 -7.27 -3.01
C ILE A 178 5.80 -6.62 -3.68
N ILE A 179 7.01 -7.03 -3.28
CA ILE A 179 8.26 -6.53 -3.88
C ILE A 179 8.31 -6.81 -5.38
N LEU A 180 7.91 -8.02 -5.81
CA LEU A 180 7.88 -8.37 -7.24
C LEU A 180 6.88 -7.50 -8.03
N MET A 181 5.71 -7.21 -7.45
CA MET A 181 4.75 -6.28 -8.06
C MET A 181 5.35 -4.89 -8.23
N ASP A 182 6.13 -4.40 -7.27
CA ASP A 182 6.75 -3.07 -7.38
C ASP A 182 7.87 -3.00 -8.42
N ILE A 183 8.73 -4.02 -8.47
CA ILE A 183 9.77 -4.12 -9.51
C ILE A 183 9.11 -4.07 -10.89
N SER A 184 7.96 -4.74 -11.05
CA SER A 184 7.20 -4.71 -12.29
C SER A 184 6.67 -3.32 -12.63
N LEU A 185 6.15 -2.57 -11.65
CA LEU A 185 5.70 -1.18 -11.87
C LEU A 185 6.86 -0.24 -12.22
N LEU A 186 8.01 -0.43 -11.56
CA LEU A 186 9.20 0.34 -11.83
C LEU A 186 9.70 0.09 -13.25
N ALA A 187 9.81 -1.17 -13.66
CA ALA A 187 10.21 -1.55 -15.02
C ALA A 187 9.29 -0.91 -16.07
N LEU A 188 7.97 -0.98 -15.88
CA LEU A 188 7.00 -0.38 -16.80
C LEU A 188 7.12 1.15 -16.91
N GLU A 189 7.40 1.83 -15.80
CA GLU A 189 7.63 3.28 -15.78
C GLU A 189 8.90 3.65 -16.54
N TYR A 190 9.99 2.90 -16.37
CA TYR A 190 11.25 3.15 -17.09
C TYR A 190 11.18 2.77 -18.58
N MET A 191 10.24 1.91 -18.98
CA MET A 191 9.93 1.62 -20.38
C MET A 191 9.02 2.67 -21.04
N ASP A 192 8.68 3.75 -20.33
CA ASP A 192 7.79 4.83 -20.81
C ASP A 192 6.38 4.36 -21.22
N LEU A 193 5.93 3.19 -20.71
CA LEU A 193 4.62 2.62 -20.98
C LEU A 193 3.54 3.21 -20.06
N PHE A 194 3.34 4.53 -20.13
CA PHE A 194 2.53 5.31 -19.18
C PHE A 194 1.11 4.78 -18.94
N ILE A 195 0.37 4.43 -20.00
CA ILE A 195 -1.02 3.96 -19.89
C ILE A 195 -1.06 2.60 -19.18
N LEU A 196 -0.23 1.65 -19.64
CA LEU A 196 -0.16 0.31 -19.07
C LEU A 196 0.28 0.38 -17.61
N GLN A 197 1.27 1.21 -17.32
CA GLN A 197 1.76 1.47 -15.98
C GLN A 197 0.66 2.02 -15.07
N THR A 198 -0.12 3.01 -15.51
CA THR A 198 -1.16 3.64 -14.68
C THR A 198 -2.30 2.67 -14.34
N VAL A 199 -2.69 1.83 -15.30
CA VAL A 199 -3.72 0.79 -15.11
C VAL A 199 -3.19 -0.32 -14.19
N LEU A 200 -2.02 -0.87 -14.47
CA LEU A 200 -1.43 -1.95 -13.67
C LEU A 200 -1.08 -1.50 -12.25
N LYS A 201 -0.64 -0.26 -12.07
CA LYS A 201 -0.44 0.37 -10.76
C LYS A 201 -1.72 0.28 -9.92
N THR A 202 -2.84 0.77 -10.45
CA THR A 202 -4.13 0.75 -9.74
C THR A 202 -4.57 -0.70 -9.42
N PHE A 203 -4.33 -1.64 -10.34
CA PHE A 203 -4.61 -3.05 -10.13
C PHE A 203 -3.73 -3.68 -9.05
N PHE A 204 -2.40 -3.53 -9.12
CA PHE A 204 -1.46 -4.10 -8.16
C PHE A 204 -1.68 -3.54 -6.76
N TYR A 205 -1.93 -2.24 -6.58
CA TYR A 205 -2.28 -1.70 -5.27
C TYR A 205 -3.56 -2.34 -4.69
N THR A 206 -4.54 -2.67 -5.53
CA THR A 206 -5.73 -3.42 -5.08
C THR A 206 -5.38 -4.85 -4.64
N VAL A 207 -4.53 -5.53 -5.41
CA VAL A 207 -4.05 -6.89 -5.07
C VAL A 207 -3.23 -6.88 -3.78
N LYS A 208 -2.32 -5.92 -3.63
CA LYS A 208 -1.53 -5.72 -2.42
C LYS A 208 -2.44 -5.61 -1.19
N LEU A 209 -3.41 -4.68 -1.19
CA LEU A 209 -4.33 -4.53 -0.05
C LEU A 209 -5.17 -5.80 0.22
N LYS A 210 -5.57 -6.55 -0.82
CA LYS A 210 -6.25 -7.85 -0.65
C LYS A 210 -5.37 -8.88 0.05
N LEU A 211 -4.11 -9.00 -0.37
CA LEU A 211 -3.14 -9.91 0.25
C LEU A 211 -2.87 -9.53 1.71
N GLU A 212 -2.71 -8.23 1.96
CA GLU A 212 -2.54 -7.66 3.30
C GLU A 212 -3.72 -7.99 4.23
N PHE A 213 -4.94 -7.78 3.73
CA PHE A 213 -6.16 -8.12 4.46
C PHE A 213 -6.27 -9.62 4.75
N ALA A 214 -6.03 -10.48 3.75
CA ALA A 214 -6.10 -11.94 3.92
C ALA A 214 -5.10 -12.44 5.00
N VAL A 215 -3.92 -11.84 5.05
CA VAL A 215 -2.91 -12.10 6.07
C VAL A 215 -3.39 -11.70 7.45
N LEU A 216 -3.93 -10.50 7.61
CA LEU A 216 -4.33 -10.02 8.92
C LEU A 216 -5.55 -10.78 9.46
N SER A 217 -6.54 -11.08 8.64
CA SER A 217 -7.73 -11.85 9.06
C SER A 217 -7.31 -13.21 9.62
N ARG A 218 -6.27 -13.83 9.03
CA ARG A 218 -5.63 -15.01 9.62
C ARG A 218 -5.00 -14.66 10.96
N LEU A 219 -4.11 -13.66 11.02
CA LEU A 219 -3.39 -13.28 12.26
C LEU A 219 -4.31 -12.98 13.46
N VAL A 220 -5.44 -12.29 13.26
CA VAL A 220 -6.40 -11.94 14.33
C VAL A 220 -7.14 -13.18 14.84
N SER A 221 -7.51 -14.11 13.94
CA SER A 221 -8.12 -15.39 14.33
C SER A 221 -7.22 -16.23 15.25
N PHE A 222 -5.89 -16.02 15.19
CA PHE A 222 -4.93 -16.71 16.06
C PHE A 222 -4.83 -16.11 17.45
N VAL A 223 -4.98 -14.79 17.60
CA VAL A 223 -4.89 -14.14 18.92
C VAL A 223 -6.15 -14.41 19.74
N HIS A 224 -7.32 -14.50 19.10
CA HIS A 224 -8.58 -14.79 19.78
C HIS A 224 -8.79 -16.27 20.14
N TYR A 225 -7.91 -17.19 19.70
CA TYR A 225 -8.02 -18.62 20.03
C TYR A 225 -7.14 -19.05 21.24
N ASP A 226 -6.37 -18.14 21.82
CA ASP A 226 -5.61 -18.35 23.07
C ASP A 226 -6.33 -17.89 24.39
N PRO A 227 -7.66 -18.05 24.61
CA PRO A 227 -8.23 -17.98 25.97
C PRO A 227 -8.49 -19.33 26.66
N GLU A 228 -8.47 -20.48 25.97
CA GLU A 228 -9.02 -21.73 26.54
C GLU A 228 -8.00 -22.81 26.93
N LEU A 229 -6.73 -22.46 27.19
CA LEU A 229 -5.74 -23.41 27.73
C LEU A 229 -5.21 -23.00 29.12
N GLY A 230 -5.96 -22.17 29.84
CA GLY A 230 -5.61 -21.66 31.17
C GLY A 230 -6.58 -22.06 32.30
N SER A 231 -7.36 -23.14 32.15
CA SER A 231 -8.16 -23.69 33.26
C SER A 231 -8.30 -25.21 33.15
N SER A 232 -7.31 -25.93 33.62
CA SER A 232 -7.44 -27.31 34.12
C SER A 232 -6.40 -27.52 35.20
#